data_AF-A0A1Y2EQE3-F1
#
_entry.id   AF-A0A1Y2EQE3-F1
#
_cell.length_a   1.000
_cell.length_b   1.000
_cell.length_c   1.000
_cell.angle_alpha   90.00
_cell.angle_beta   90.00
_cell.angle_gamma   90.00
#
_symmetry.space_group_name_H-M   'P 1'
#
loop_
_entity.id
_entity.type
_entity.pdbx_description
1 polymer ?
#
loop_
_entity_poly.entity_id
_entity_poly.type
_entity_poly.pdbx_seq_one_letter_code
_entity_poly.pdbx_strand_id
1 'polypeptide(L)'
;MSKIFTKRLMKELRDLQQNPPAGVVLEDVSDLNCWKINIIGAKDTLYEGETFTLKFSFSKNYPIDSPEVVFINHIPVHPHIYSNGHICLSILYDQWSPALTVTSVCLSIISMLSSCTRKVHPVDNDRYVMTAKSNPKLTTWEFSDDTV
;
A
#
# COMPACT_ATOMS: atom_id res chain seq x y z
N MET A 1 8.45 20.30 10.34
CA MET A 1 7.25 19.55 9.92
C MET A 1 6.02 20.41 10.16
N SER A 2 5.01 20.35 9.28
CA SER A 2 3.74 21.06 9.49
C SER A 2 3.02 20.52 10.72
N LYS A 3 2.37 21.41 11.49
CA LYS A 3 1.55 21.01 12.66
C LYS A 3 0.38 20.11 12.24
N ILE A 4 -0.17 20.32 11.04
CA ILE A 4 -1.29 19.53 10.50
C ILE A 4 -0.84 18.11 10.16
N PHE A 5 0.29 17.98 9.46
CA PHE A 5 0.93 16.70 9.13
C PHE A 5 1.15 15.83 10.38
N THR A 6 1.82 16.42 11.38
CA THR A 6 2.17 15.71 12.62
C THR A 6 0.92 15.29 13.38
N LYS A 7 -0.06 16.19 13.53
CA LYS A 7 -1.32 15.90 14.23
C LYS A 7 -2.12 14.81 13.52
N ARG A 8 -2.13 14.81 12.19
CA ARG A 8 -2.83 13.81 11.37
C ARG A 8 -2.22 12.42 11.56
N LEU A 9 -0.91 12.28 11.39
CA LEU A 9 -0.23 10.99 11.52
C LEU A 9 -0.25 10.45 12.94
N MET A 10 -0.07 11.29 13.95
CA MET A 10 -0.19 10.84 15.34
C MET A 10 -1.60 10.33 15.68
N LYS A 11 -2.64 10.94 15.10
CA LYS A 11 -4.01 10.46 15.25
C LYS A 11 -4.17 9.08 14.61
N GLU A 12 -3.76 8.94 13.35
CA GLU A 12 -3.87 7.65 12.64
C GLU A 12 -3.05 6.54 13.28
N LEU A 13 -1.84 6.85 13.76
CA LEU A 13 -1.01 5.89 14.49
C LEU A 13 -1.72 5.40 15.75
N ARG A 14 -2.31 6.32 16.51
CA ARG A 14 -3.09 5.96 17.70
C ARG A 14 -4.29 5.09 17.35
N ASP A 15 -5.02 5.45 16.30
CA ASP A 15 -6.20 4.71 15.86
C ASP A 15 -5.81 3.28 15.43
N LEU A 16 -4.69 3.11 14.70
CA LEU A 16 -4.12 1.82 14.33
C LEU A 16 -3.62 0.99 15.53
N GLN A 17 -3.02 1.64 16.53
CA GLN A 17 -2.56 0.96 17.74
C GLN A 17 -3.72 0.48 18.62
N GLN A 18 -4.80 1.26 18.69
CA GLN A 18 -5.97 0.94 19.50
C GLN A 18 -6.89 -0.07 18.83
N ASN A 19 -7.08 0.05 17.51
CA ASN A 19 -7.99 -0.78 16.74
C ASN A 19 -7.34 -1.20 15.41
N PRO A 20 -6.31 -2.07 15.44
CA PRO A 20 -5.71 -2.57 14.22
C PRO A 20 -6.74 -3.43 13.46
N PRO A 21 -6.89 -3.25 12.13
CA PRO A 21 -7.70 -4.16 11.33
C PRO A 21 -7.19 -5.60 11.41
N ALA A 22 -8.09 -6.56 11.17
CA ALA A 22 -7.71 -7.97 11.14
C ALA A 22 -6.59 -8.20 10.12
N GLY A 23 -5.52 -8.88 10.55
CA GLY A 23 -4.35 -9.16 9.72
C GLY A 23 -3.36 -7.99 9.59
N VAL A 24 -3.59 -6.84 10.21
CA VAL A 24 -2.66 -5.70 10.20
C VAL A 24 -1.85 -5.66 11.49
N VAL A 25 -0.52 -5.64 11.37
CA VAL A 25 0.41 -5.57 12.51
C VAL A 25 1.41 -4.45 12.29
N LEU A 26 1.53 -3.50 13.22
CA LEU A 26 2.55 -2.46 13.16
C LEU A 26 3.94 -3.06 13.46
N GLU A 27 4.88 -2.95 12.53
CA GLU A 27 6.24 -3.46 12.69
C GLU A 27 7.19 -2.38 13.21
N ASP A 28 7.28 -1.26 12.50
CA ASP A 28 8.14 -0.14 12.87
C ASP A 28 7.47 1.18 12.48
N VAL A 29 7.22 2.00 13.49
CA VAL A 29 6.55 3.31 13.39
C VAL A 29 7.35 4.38 14.11
N SER A 30 8.66 4.14 14.31
CA SER A 30 9.56 5.04 15.03
C SER A 30 9.80 6.35 14.27
N ASP A 31 9.88 6.30 12.94
CA ASP A 31 9.93 7.47 12.06
C ASP A 31 8.51 7.88 11.63
N LEU A 32 8.09 9.09 11.98
CA LEU A 32 6.80 9.63 11.55
C LEU A 32 6.69 9.75 10.02
N ASN A 33 7.79 9.85 9.28
CA ASN A 33 7.76 9.94 7.82
C ASN A 33 7.74 8.57 7.14
N CYS A 34 8.03 7.49 7.87
CA CYS A 34 8.16 6.15 7.30
C CYS A 34 7.65 5.09 8.26
N TRP A 35 6.58 4.39 7.90
CA TRP A 35 6.04 3.28 8.69
C TRP A 35 6.21 1.95 7.95
N LYS A 36 6.46 0.89 8.72
CA LYS A 36 6.43 -0.50 8.27
C LYS A 36 5.26 -1.20 8.95
N ILE A 37 4.41 -1.81 8.13
CA ILE A 37 3.19 -2.48 8.56
C ILE A 37 3.14 -3.85 7.90
N ASN A 38 2.98 -4.88 8.70
CA ASN A 38 2.80 -6.25 8.23
C ASN A 38 1.33 -6.54 7.96
N ILE A 39 1.08 -7.18 6.83
CA ILE A 39 -0.22 -7.68 6.39
C ILE A 39 -0.14 -9.21 6.36
N ILE A 40 -1.00 -9.84 7.13
CA ILE A 40 -1.16 -11.30 7.16
C ILE A 40 -2.27 -11.66 6.17
N GLY A 41 -1.97 -12.57 5.24
CA GLY A 41 -2.95 -13.05 4.28
C GLY A 41 -4.13 -13.72 4.99
N ALA A 42 -5.34 -13.34 4.56
CA ALA A 42 -6.57 -13.82 5.17
C ALA A 42 -6.78 -15.32 4.92
N LYS A 43 -7.55 -15.96 5.80
CA LYS A 43 -7.96 -17.36 5.63
C LYS A 43 -8.80 -17.54 4.38
N ASP A 44 -8.73 -18.73 3.79
CA ASP A 44 -9.45 -19.10 2.57
C ASP A 44 -9.05 -18.26 1.35
N THR A 45 -7.84 -17.70 1.35
CA THR A 45 -7.24 -16.96 0.23
C THR A 45 -5.97 -17.62 -0.26
N LEU A 46 -5.52 -17.25 -1.47
CA LEU A 46 -4.25 -17.73 -2.01
C LEU A 46 -3.03 -17.36 -1.18
N TYR A 47 -3.16 -16.38 -0.28
CA TYR A 47 -2.07 -15.84 0.53
C TYR A 47 -2.19 -16.26 2.00
N GLU A 48 -3.08 -17.19 2.33
CA GLU A 48 -3.31 -17.63 3.71
C GLU A 48 -1.99 -18.02 4.41
N GLY A 49 -1.77 -17.46 5.59
CA GLY A 49 -0.59 -17.73 6.42
C GLY A 49 0.69 -17.01 5.98
N GLU A 50 0.70 -16.36 4.83
CA GLU A 50 1.84 -15.52 4.40
C GLU A 50 1.79 -14.15 5.10
N THR A 51 2.96 -13.59 5.40
CA THR A 51 3.11 -12.25 5.95
C THR A 51 3.89 -11.37 4.96
N PHE A 52 3.32 -10.22 4.64
CA PHE A 52 3.91 -9.25 3.71
C PHE A 52 4.15 -7.92 4.42
N THR A 53 5.30 -7.31 4.19
CA THR A 53 5.63 -6.02 4.80
C THR A 53 5.36 -4.89 3.82
N LEU A 54 4.51 -3.95 4.22
CA LEU A 54 4.26 -2.68 3.55
C LEU A 54 5.12 -1.59 4.15
N LYS A 55 5.79 -0.82 3.28
CA LYS A 55 6.45 0.43 3.66
C LYS A 55 5.60 1.61 3.19
N PHE A 56 5.15 2.40 4.15
CA PHE A 56 4.48 3.68 3.94
C PHE A 56 5.49 4.81 4.06
N SER A 57 5.64 5.65 3.04
CA SER A 57 6.44 6.87 3.09
C SER A 57 5.54 8.09 2.92
N PHE A 58 5.56 9.00 3.89
CA PHE A 58 4.69 10.16 3.93
C PHE A 58 5.41 11.40 3.41
N SER A 59 4.80 12.10 2.44
CA SER A 59 5.31 13.39 1.98
C SER A 59 4.95 14.50 2.96
N LYS A 60 5.64 15.64 2.89
CA LYS A 60 5.33 16.82 3.74
C LYS A 60 3.92 17.40 3.51
N ASN A 61 3.29 17.05 2.39
CA ASN A 61 1.95 17.50 2.00
C ASN A 61 0.84 16.56 2.49
N TYR A 62 1.18 15.41 3.07
CA TYR A 62 0.19 14.49 3.61
C TYR A 62 -0.72 15.21 4.64
N PRO A 63 -2.05 15.04 4.59
CA PRO A 63 -2.82 14.07 3.79
C PRO A 63 -3.34 14.59 2.43
N ILE A 64 -2.91 15.77 1.98
CA ILE A 64 -3.33 16.31 0.68
C ILE A 64 -2.86 15.38 -0.45
N ASP A 65 -1.58 15.00 -0.39
CA ASP A 65 -1.03 13.96 -1.24
C ASP A 65 -1.14 12.60 -0.53
N SER A 66 -1.34 11.53 -1.31
CA SER A 66 -1.32 10.15 -0.78
C SER A 66 0.03 9.82 -0.13
N PRO A 67 0.11 8.77 0.71
CA PRO A 67 1.40 8.18 1.05
C PRO A 67 1.92 7.39 -0.16
N GLU A 68 3.23 7.20 -0.23
CA GLU A 68 3.84 6.19 -1.09
C GLU A 68 3.79 4.85 -0.36
N VAL A 69 3.29 3.81 -1.01
CA VAL A 69 3.11 2.49 -0.39
C VAL A 69 3.69 1.43 -1.31
N VAL A 70 4.62 0.65 -0.79
CA VAL A 70 5.27 -0.45 -1.52
C VAL A 70 5.41 -1.68 -0.64
N PHE A 71 5.32 -2.86 -1.24
CA PHE A 71 5.74 -4.10 -0.60
C PHE A 71 7.27 -4.16 -0.56
N ILE A 72 7.81 -4.62 0.56
CA ILE A 72 9.25 -4.83 0.75
C ILE A 72 9.52 -6.25 1.24
N ASN A 73 10.75 -6.71 1.05
CA ASN A 73 11.26 -8.04 1.44
C ASN A 73 10.56 -9.21 0.71
N HIS A 74 9.33 -9.54 1.13
CA HIS A 74 8.50 -10.59 0.53
C HIS A 74 7.36 -9.94 -0.25
N ILE A 75 7.46 -9.96 -1.59
CA ILE A 75 6.51 -9.26 -2.47
C ILE A 75 5.48 -10.28 -2.98
N PRO A 76 4.17 -10.03 -2.80
CA PRO A 76 3.14 -10.95 -3.28
C PRO A 76 3.10 -10.95 -4.81
N VAL A 77 2.98 -12.15 -5.40
CA VAL A 77 2.66 -12.30 -6.82
C VAL A 77 1.17 -12.07 -7.00
N HIS A 78 0.80 -10.91 -7.56
CA HIS A 78 -0.59 -10.46 -7.68
C HIS A 78 -0.80 -9.58 -8.93
N PRO A 79 -1.97 -9.62 -9.60
CA PRO A 79 -2.21 -8.87 -10.85
C PRO A 79 -2.05 -7.35 -10.76
N HIS A 80 -2.07 -6.81 -9.53
CA HIS A 80 -1.90 -5.39 -9.22
C HIS A 80 -0.60 -5.09 -8.45
N ILE A 81 0.32 -6.05 -8.35
CA ILE A 81 1.58 -5.90 -7.61
C ILE A 81 2.74 -6.27 -8.53
N TYR A 82 3.58 -5.29 -8.79
CA TYR A 82 4.80 -5.46 -9.57
C TYR A 82 5.87 -6.17 -8.75
N SER A 83 6.79 -6.86 -9.41
CA SER A 83 7.86 -7.62 -8.73
C SER A 83 8.87 -6.75 -7.98
N ASN A 84 8.86 -5.42 -8.18
CA ASN A 84 9.60 -4.45 -7.37
C ASN A 84 8.81 -3.95 -6.14
N GLY A 85 7.59 -4.45 -5.91
CA GLY A 85 6.75 -4.14 -4.76
C GLY A 85 5.80 -2.96 -4.98
N HIS A 86 5.81 -2.34 -6.17
CA HIS A 86 4.87 -1.27 -6.48
C HIS A 86 3.44 -1.82 -6.60
N ILE A 87 2.47 -1.03 -6.15
CA ILE A 87 1.07 -1.43 -6.04
C ILE A 87 0.25 -0.55 -6.99
N CYS A 88 -0.45 -1.17 -7.95
CA CYS A 88 -1.40 -0.48 -8.81
C CYS A 88 -2.79 -0.50 -8.16
N LEU A 89 -3.06 0.46 -7.27
CA LEU A 89 -4.35 0.61 -6.61
C LEU A 89 -4.79 2.07 -6.66
N SER A 90 -5.95 2.34 -7.27
CA SER A 90 -6.45 3.70 -7.57
C SER A 90 -6.46 4.64 -6.36
N ILE A 91 -6.75 4.13 -5.16
CA ILE A 91 -6.76 4.93 -3.92
C ILE A 91 -5.39 5.54 -3.58
N LEU A 92 -4.29 5.00 -4.14
CA LEU A 92 -2.95 5.54 -3.95
C LEU A 92 -2.62 6.64 -4.97
N TYR A 93 -3.46 6.81 -6.00
CA TYR A 93 -3.25 7.69 -7.14
C TYR A 93 -4.46 8.62 -7.35
N ASP A 94 -5.28 8.35 -8.36
CA ASP A 94 -6.37 9.19 -8.85
C ASP A 94 -7.55 9.27 -7.89
N GLN A 95 -7.81 8.21 -7.12
CA GLN A 95 -8.91 8.14 -6.15
C GLN A 95 -8.46 8.50 -4.72
N TRP A 96 -7.23 8.99 -4.55
CA TRP A 96 -6.82 9.48 -3.24
C TRP A 96 -7.64 10.71 -2.84
N SER A 97 -8.13 10.70 -1.60
CA SER A 97 -8.73 11.86 -0.97
C SER A 97 -8.11 12.05 0.42
N PRO A 98 -7.95 13.29 0.91
CA PRO A 98 -7.51 13.54 2.28
C PRO A 98 -8.41 12.92 3.35
N ALA A 99 -9.62 12.48 2.99
CA ALA A 99 -10.49 11.71 3.88
C ALA A 99 -10.01 10.27 4.12
N LEU A 100 -9.21 9.70 3.21
CA LEU A 100 -8.63 8.36 3.33
C LEU A 100 -7.50 8.37 4.35
N THR A 101 -7.29 7.22 4.99
CA THR A 101 -6.33 6.96 6.07
C THR A 101 -5.43 5.77 5.73
N VAL A 102 -4.34 5.61 6.48
CA VAL A 102 -3.47 4.42 6.43
C VAL A 102 -4.29 3.15 6.68
N THR A 103 -5.25 3.19 7.61
CA THR A 103 -6.19 2.09 7.88
C THR A 103 -7.00 1.71 6.64
N SER A 104 -7.61 2.69 5.95
CA SER A 104 -8.39 2.40 4.73
C SER A 104 -7.50 1.86 3.60
N VAL A 105 -6.24 2.30 3.52
CA VAL A 105 -5.29 1.75 2.54
C VAL A 105 -4.96 0.29 2.86
N CYS A 106 -4.65 -0.04 4.11
CA CYS A 106 -4.38 -1.41 4.53
C CYS A 106 -5.58 -2.33 4.26
N LEU A 107 -6.79 -1.89 4.59
CA LEU A 107 -8.03 -2.64 4.31
C LEU A 107 -8.23 -2.89 2.81
N SER A 108 -7.96 -1.88 1.98
CA SER A 108 -8.11 -2.01 0.53
C SER A 108 -7.09 -2.99 -0.05
N ILE A 109 -5.85 -3.00 0.46
CA ILE A 109 -4.81 -3.97 0.07
C ILE A 109 -5.19 -5.40 0.51
N ILE A 110 -5.70 -5.57 1.73
CA ILE A 110 -6.19 -6.88 2.21
C ILE A 110 -7.34 -7.37 1.34
N SER A 111 -8.31 -6.51 1.04
CA SER A 111 -9.44 -6.84 0.17
C SER A 111 -8.97 -7.24 -1.23
N MET A 112 -8.02 -6.49 -1.79
CA MET A 112 -7.42 -6.78 -3.10
C MET A 112 -6.77 -8.17 -3.10
N LEU A 113 -5.89 -8.45 -2.14
CA LEU A 113 -5.23 -9.76 -2.00
C LEU A 113 -6.25 -10.90 -1.79
N SER A 114 -7.29 -10.66 -1.00
CA SER A 114 -8.31 -11.66 -0.67
C SER A 114 -9.19 -12.02 -1.86
N SER A 115 -9.45 -11.06 -2.76
CA SER A 115 -10.24 -11.27 -3.97
C SER A 115 -9.47 -11.97 -5.10
N CYS A 116 -8.17 -12.20 -4.93
CA CYS A 116 -7.31 -12.75 -5.97
C CYS A 116 -7.59 -14.24 -6.20
N THR A 117 -7.84 -14.61 -7.46
CA THR A 117 -8.09 -16.01 -7.86
C THR A 117 -6.87 -16.70 -8.48
N ARG A 118 -5.83 -15.95 -8.89
CA ARG A 118 -4.60 -16.49 -9.48
C ARG A 118 -3.39 -15.65 -9.13
N LYS A 119 -2.30 -16.29 -8.67
CA LYS A 119 -0.99 -15.64 -8.45
C LYS A 119 -0.29 -15.41 -9.78
N VAL A 120 -0.51 -14.24 -10.38
CA VAL A 120 0.19 -13.75 -11.58
C VAL A 120 0.59 -12.30 -11.39
N HIS A 121 1.68 -11.84 -11.98
CA HIS A 121 2.04 -10.41 -12.01
C HIS A 121 1.24 -9.64 -13.08
N PRO A 122 1.24 -8.29 -13.04
CA PRO A 122 0.72 -7.48 -14.13
C PRO A 122 1.35 -7.86 -15.48
N VAL A 123 0.60 -7.77 -16.57
CA VAL A 123 1.06 -8.17 -17.92
C VAL A 123 2.31 -7.39 -18.35
N ASP A 124 2.41 -6.13 -17.93
CA ASP A 124 3.53 -5.24 -18.26
C ASP A 124 4.64 -5.24 -17.20
N ASN A 125 4.66 -6.22 -16.29
CA ASN A 125 5.58 -6.26 -15.15
C ASN A 125 7.04 -6.00 -15.53
N ASP A 126 7.57 -6.75 -16.49
CA ASP A 126 9.00 -6.66 -16.84
C ASP A 126 9.35 -5.30 -17.46
N ARG A 127 8.46 -4.77 -18.31
CA ARG A 127 8.61 -3.43 -18.90
C ARG A 127 8.57 -2.35 -17.82
N TYR A 128 7.62 -2.44 -16.90
CA TYR A 128 7.45 -1.48 -15.83
C TYR A 128 8.67 -1.50 -14.90
N VAL A 129 9.08 -2.67 -14.41
CA VAL A 129 10.18 -2.80 -13.44
C VAL A 129 11.51 -2.31 -14.01
N MET A 130 11.76 -2.47 -15.31
CA MET A 130 12.96 -1.93 -15.98
C MET A 130 13.00 -0.40 -16.04
N THR A 131 11.85 0.27 -16.05
CA THR A 131 11.75 1.72 -16.27
C THR A 131 11.30 2.49 -15.02
N ALA A 132 10.74 1.77 -14.05
CA ALA A 132 10.21 2.34 -12.83
C ALA A 132 11.34 2.97 -12.01
N LYS A 133 11.11 4.21 -11.59
CA LYS A 133 11.97 4.87 -10.60
C LYS A 133 11.74 4.21 -9.23
N SER A 134 12.72 4.32 -8.35
CA SER A 134 12.62 3.82 -6.97
C SER A 134 11.43 4.39 -6.19
N ASN A 135 10.87 5.52 -6.63
CA ASN A 135 9.60 6.05 -6.15
C ASN A 135 8.49 5.79 -7.20
N PRO A 136 7.47 4.97 -6.90
CA PRO A 136 6.37 4.68 -7.81
C PRO A 136 5.57 5.92 -8.24
N LYS A 137 5.55 6.98 -7.42
CA LYS A 137 4.83 8.23 -7.72
C LYS A 137 5.53 9.11 -8.75
N LEU A 138 6.81 8.84 -9.02
CA LEU A 138 7.57 9.53 -10.07
C LEU A 138 7.51 8.79 -11.41
N THR A 139 6.69 7.73 -11.49
CA THR A 139 6.48 6.90 -12.70
C THR A 139 5.13 7.23 -13.31
N THR A 140 5.05 7.39 -14.63
CA THR A 140 3.80 7.59 -15.37
C THR A 140 3.06 6.26 -15.48
N TRP A 141 1.82 6.20 -14.99
CA TRP A 141 1.00 4.99 -14.98
C TRP A 141 0.14 4.92 -16.24
N GLU A 142 0.14 3.78 -16.93
CA GLU A 142 -0.87 3.42 -17.92
C GLU A 142 -1.84 2.46 -17.24
N PHE A 143 -2.97 2.99 -16.75
CA PHE A 143 -4.04 2.17 -16.20
C PHE A 143 -4.72 1.43 -17.36
N SER A 144 -4.69 0.10 -17.33
CA SER A 144 -5.54 -0.70 -18.21
C SER A 144 -6.90 -0.81 -17.54
N ASP A 145 -7.77 0.18 -17.77
CA ASP A 145 -9.19 0.04 -17.49
C ASP A 145 -9.75 -1.00 -18.47
N ASP A 146 -10.00 -2.21 -17.97
CA ASP A 146 -10.85 -3.17 -18.67
C ASP A 146 -12.24 -2.54 -18.81
N THR A 147 -12.49 -2.00 -20.00
CA THR A 147 -13.80 -1.51 -20.39
C THR A 147 -14.71 -2.72 -20.57
N VAL A 148 -15.77 -2.75 -19.74
CA VAL A 148 -17.03 -3.53 -19.80
C VAL A 148 -17.12 -4.64 -20.86
#